data_AF-A0AAF0T2L5-F1
#
_entry.id   AF-A0AAF0T2L5-F1
#
_cell.length_a   1.000
_cell.length_b   1.000
_cell.length_c   1.000
_cell.angle_alpha   90.00
_cell.angle_beta   90.00
_cell.angle_gamma   90.00
#
_symmetry.space_group_name_H-M   'P 1'
#
loop_
_entity.id
_entity.type
_entity.pdbx_description
1 polymer ?
#
loop_
_entity_poly.entity_id
_entity_poly.type
_entity_poly.pdbx_seq_one_letter_code
_entity_poly.pdbx_strand_id
1 'polypeptide(L)'
;MLETQPDGATLAPHHFTWGALLTAWAATYAWDRFTDREPLMLSLGVVAGLFSFVMLWRYYAVAGAIGTLVGTVITTAGLVRFRRYASRPSFWVAAFGVYAMWDDWASHALSIWTPLDWLFEAYVHGIIS
;
A
#
# COMPACT_ATOMS: atom_id res chain seq x y z
N MET A 1 12.25 16.38 2.76
CA MET A 1 13.27 16.03 1.75
C MET A 1 12.86 14.67 1.22
N LEU A 2 12.93 14.41 -0.08
CA LEU A 2 12.56 13.08 -0.58
C LEU A 2 13.67 12.08 -0.24
N GLU A 3 13.35 11.04 0.54
CA GLU A 3 14.33 10.01 0.88
C GLU A 3 14.67 9.17 -0.36
N THR A 4 15.96 9.02 -0.64
CA THR A 4 16.48 8.18 -1.73
C THR A 4 16.22 6.70 -1.50
N GLN A 5 16.10 6.32 -0.23
CA GLN A 5 15.77 4.98 0.19
C GLN A 5 15.00 5.10 1.51
N PRO A 6 13.68 4.81 1.52
CA PRO A 6 12.93 4.70 2.76
C PRO A 6 13.70 3.79 3.73
N ASP A 7 14.04 4.32 4.91
CA ASP A 7 14.75 3.66 6.02
C ASP A 7 16.03 2.87 5.67
N GLY A 8 16.69 3.14 4.55
CA GLY A 8 17.92 2.46 4.16
C GLY A 8 17.77 0.98 3.73
N ALA A 9 16.54 0.43 3.67
CA ALA A 9 16.25 -0.92 3.17
C ALA A 9 14.80 -1.08 2.71
N THR A 10 14.58 -1.31 1.40
CA THR A 10 13.25 -1.37 0.76
C THR A 10 12.33 -2.50 1.25
N LEU A 11 12.89 -3.51 1.91
CA LEU A 11 12.16 -4.65 2.50
C LEU A 11 12.24 -4.67 4.03
N ALA A 12 13.12 -3.84 4.63
CA ALA A 12 12.90 -3.38 6.00
C ALA A 12 11.70 -2.42 5.96
N PRO A 13 11.05 -2.13 7.08
CA PRO A 13 9.76 -2.74 7.24
C PRO A 13 8.68 -1.69 7.01
N HIS A 14 8.52 -1.36 5.75
CA HIS A 14 7.50 -0.42 5.29
C HIS A 14 6.12 -1.05 5.33
N HIS A 15 5.21 -0.43 6.07
CA HIS A 15 3.80 -0.81 6.11
C HIS A 15 3.09 -0.57 4.77
N PHE A 16 3.71 0.12 3.81
CA PHE A 16 3.23 0.13 2.42
C PHE A 16 3.12 -1.28 1.85
N THR A 17 4.20 -2.08 1.95
CA THR A 17 4.25 -3.42 1.36
C THR A 17 3.20 -4.33 2.00
N TRP A 18 3.10 -4.29 3.32
CA TRP A 18 2.12 -5.08 4.08
C TRP A 18 0.69 -4.64 3.79
N GLY A 19 0.44 -3.33 3.71
CA GLY A 19 -0.87 -2.77 3.34
C GLY A 19 -1.31 -3.19 1.94
N ALA A 20 -0.39 -3.15 0.98
CA ALA A 20 -0.62 -3.61 -0.38
C ALA A 20 -0.91 -5.12 -0.46
N LEU A 21 -0.16 -5.96 0.28
CA LEU A 21 -0.39 -7.41 0.35
C LEU A 21 -1.73 -7.76 1.01
N LEU A 22 -2.12 -7.07 2.10
CA LEU A 22 -3.44 -7.23 2.71
C LEU A 22 -4.56 -6.86 1.75
N THR A 23 -4.38 -5.77 0.99
CA THR A 23 -5.32 -5.34 -0.04
C THR A 23 -5.44 -6.37 -1.16
N ALA A 24 -4.32 -6.91 -1.64
CA ALA A 24 -4.30 -7.97 -2.64
C ALA A 24 -5.01 -9.24 -2.14
N TRP A 25 -4.73 -9.66 -0.91
CA TRP A 25 -5.40 -10.83 -0.30
C TRP A 25 -6.91 -10.64 -0.19
N ALA A 26 -7.36 -9.46 0.25
CA ALA A 26 -8.77 -9.15 0.31
C ALA A 26 -9.44 -9.17 -1.08
N ALA A 27 -8.72 -8.67 -2.09
CA ALA A 27 -9.16 -8.71 -3.48
C ALA A 27 -9.30 -10.15 -3.99
N THR A 28 -8.29 -11.00 -3.82
CA THR A 28 -8.34 -12.41 -4.26
C THR A 28 -9.43 -13.20 -3.55
N TYR A 29 -9.60 -13.00 -2.24
CA TYR A 29 -10.66 -13.63 -1.46
C TYR A 29 -12.06 -13.26 -1.96
N ALA A 30 -12.28 -11.99 -2.31
CA ALA A 30 -13.56 -11.54 -2.84
C ALA A 30 -13.80 -12.01 -4.28
N TRP A 31 -12.74 -12.09 -5.09
CA TRP A 31 -12.82 -12.61 -6.46
C TRP A 31 -13.24 -14.08 -6.48
N ASP A 32 -12.64 -14.91 -5.60
CA ASP A 32 -12.99 -16.33 -5.47
C ASP A 32 -14.49 -16.53 -5.15
N ARG A 33 -15.07 -15.63 -4.34
CA ARG A 33 -16.52 -15.66 -4.01
C ARG A 33 -17.44 -15.07 -5.07
N PHE A 34 -16.95 -14.13 -5.88
CA PHE A 34 -17.75 -13.39 -6.87
C PHE A 34 -16.97 -13.30 -8.18
N THR A 35 -16.96 -14.40 -8.93
CA THR A 35 -16.17 -14.54 -10.16
C THR A 35 -16.61 -13.60 -11.28
N ASP A 36 -17.85 -13.10 -11.24
CA ASP A 36 -18.39 -12.08 -12.15
C ASP A 36 -17.95 -10.64 -11.79
N ARG A 37 -17.23 -10.44 -10.68
CA ARG A 37 -16.90 -9.13 -10.12
C ARG A 37 -15.42 -9.01 -9.80
N GLU A 38 -14.61 -9.07 -10.85
CA GLU A 38 -13.16 -8.97 -10.76
C GLU A 38 -12.73 -7.62 -10.13
N PRO A 39 -11.89 -7.64 -9.07
CA PRO A 39 -11.36 -6.43 -8.45
C PRO A 39 -10.21 -5.82 -9.28
N LEU A 40 -10.34 -5.77 -10.60
CA LEU A 40 -9.25 -5.46 -11.53
C LEU A 40 -8.58 -4.11 -11.22
N MET A 41 -9.37 -3.06 -11.00
CA MET A 41 -8.82 -1.74 -10.69
C MET A 41 -8.07 -1.72 -9.35
N LEU A 42 -8.60 -2.42 -8.33
CA LEU A 42 -7.96 -2.55 -7.03
C LEU A 42 -6.61 -3.29 -7.16
N SER A 43 -6.61 -4.42 -7.86
CA SER A 43 -5.41 -5.24 -8.09
C SER A 43 -4.36 -4.53 -8.95
N LEU A 44 -4.77 -3.83 -10.02
CA LEU A 44 -3.86 -3.06 -10.87
C LEU A 44 -3.18 -1.92 -10.09
N GLY A 45 -3.93 -1.21 -9.26
CA GLY A 45 -3.37 -0.17 -8.40
C GLY A 45 -2.34 -0.73 -7.42
N VAL A 46 -2.65 -1.87 -6.79
CA VAL A 46 -1.73 -2.56 -5.87
C VAL A 46 -0.44 -2.94 -6.58
N VAL A 47 -0.53 -3.58 -7.76
CA VAL A 47 0.66 -4.01 -8.52
C VAL A 47 1.48 -2.81 -8.98
N ALA A 48 0.85 -1.76 -9.52
CA ALA A 48 1.54 -0.56 -9.96
C ALA A 48 2.23 0.17 -8.79
N GLY A 49 1.55 0.26 -7.65
CA GLY A 49 2.09 0.86 -6.43
C GLY A 49 3.27 0.09 -5.87
N LEU A 50 3.13 -1.23 -5.71
CA LEU A 50 4.20 -2.11 -5.24
C LEU A 50 5.41 -2.11 -6.17
N PHE A 51 5.19 -2.19 -7.49
CA PHE A 51 6.29 -2.13 -8.45
C PHE A 51 7.07 -0.81 -8.31
N SER A 52 6.36 0.31 -8.25
CA SER A 52 7.00 1.62 -8.10
C SER A 52 7.74 1.75 -6.77
N PHE A 53 7.13 1.29 -5.68
CA PHE A 53 7.69 1.33 -4.34
C PHE A 53 8.96 0.47 -4.23
N VAL A 54 8.85 -0.81 -4.60
CA VAL A 54 9.92 -1.79 -4.41
C VAL A 54 11.02 -1.67 -5.46
N MET A 55 10.67 -1.44 -6.73
CA MET A 55 11.61 -1.52 -7.84
C MET A 55 12.13 -0.15 -8.30
N LEU A 56 11.35 0.93 -8.20
CA LEU A 56 11.75 2.23 -8.72
C LEU A 56 12.29 3.16 -7.65
N TRP A 57 11.63 3.26 -6.50
CA TRP A 57 11.91 4.31 -5.51
C TRP A 57 13.36 4.32 -5.06
N ARG A 58 13.93 3.14 -4.76
CA ARG A 58 15.33 3.00 -4.36
C ARG A 58 16.34 3.61 -5.36
N TYR A 59 16.07 3.51 -6.66
CA TYR A 59 17.00 3.95 -7.71
C TYR A 59 16.62 5.31 -8.30
N TYR A 60 15.33 5.65 -8.28
CA TYR A 60 14.73 6.82 -8.90
C TYR A 60 13.68 7.42 -7.97
N ALA A 61 14.12 8.01 -6.86
CA ALA A 61 13.25 8.43 -5.77
C ALA A 61 12.00 9.22 -6.22
N VAL A 62 12.16 10.23 -7.07
CA VAL A 62 11.03 11.05 -7.57
C VAL A 62 10.05 10.20 -8.40
N ALA A 63 10.56 9.40 -9.33
CA ALA A 63 9.72 8.57 -10.19
C ALA A 63 9.03 7.45 -9.39
N GLY A 64 9.72 6.84 -8.43
CA GLY A 64 9.16 5.85 -7.53
C GLY A 64 8.07 6.43 -6.64
N ALA A 65 8.32 7.57 -5.98
CA ALA A 65 7.31 8.24 -5.15
C ALA A 65 6.05 8.62 -5.94
N ILE A 66 6.19 9.15 -7.15
CA ILE A 66 5.06 9.46 -8.03
C ILE A 66 4.34 8.19 -8.47
N GLY A 67 5.06 7.16 -8.90
CA GLY A 67 4.48 5.89 -9.33
C GLY A 67 3.72 5.19 -8.19
N THR A 68 4.27 5.23 -6.98
CA THR A 68 3.64 4.70 -5.77
C THR A 68 2.37 5.46 -5.42
N LEU A 69 2.39 6.79 -5.52
CA LEU A 69 1.19 7.62 -5.35
C LEU A 69 0.10 7.25 -6.37
N VAL A 70 0.46 7.17 -7.64
CA VAL A 70 -0.47 6.81 -8.72
C VAL A 70 -1.08 5.44 -8.45
N GLY A 71 -0.27 4.44 -8.11
CA GLY A 71 -0.76 3.13 -7.71
C GLY A 71 -1.74 3.19 -6.54
N THR A 72 -1.39 3.94 -5.47
CA THR A 72 -2.22 4.11 -4.28
C THR A 72 -3.56 4.80 -4.58
N VAL A 73 -3.57 5.80 -5.47
CA VAL A 73 -4.79 6.48 -5.93
C VAL A 73 -5.68 5.52 -6.72
N ILE A 74 -5.11 4.75 -7.65
CA ILE A 74 -5.86 3.75 -8.42
C ILE A 74 -6.45 2.69 -7.47
N THR A 75 -5.67 2.21 -6.50
CA THR A 75 -6.14 1.26 -5.47
C THR A 75 -7.28 1.86 -4.67
N THR A 76 -7.19 3.13 -4.25
CA THR A 76 -8.24 3.82 -3.49
C THR A 76 -9.54 3.91 -4.30
N ALA A 77 -9.46 4.26 -5.58
CA ALA A 77 -10.62 4.27 -6.47
C ALA A 77 -11.19 2.86 -6.68
N GLY A 78 -10.32 1.85 -6.81
CA GLY A 78 -10.69 0.44 -6.82
C GLY A 78 -11.42 0.01 -5.54
N LEU A 79 -11.00 0.48 -4.38
CA LEU A 79 -11.61 0.18 -3.07
C LEU A 79 -13.04 0.75 -2.98
N VAL A 80 -13.26 1.97 -3.48
CA VAL A 80 -14.61 2.57 -3.56
C VAL A 80 -15.54 1.70 -4.41
N ARG A 81 -15.03 1.15 -5.53
CA ARG A 81 -15.80 0.20 -6.36
C ARG A 81 -16.00 -1.15 -5.68
N PHE A 82 -14.97 -1.64 -4.98
CA PHE A 82 -14.93 -2.91 -4.25
C PHE A 82 -15.99 -2.99 -3.16
N ARG A 83 -16.25 -1.88 -2.46
CA ARG A 83 -17.30 -1.75 -1.43
C ARG A 83 -18.67 -2.25 -1.87
N ARG A 84 -18.99 -2.17 -3.17
CA ARG A 84 -20.33 -2.52 -3.71
C ARG A 84 -20.62 -4.02 -3.68
N TYR A 85 -19.59 -4.86 -3.58
CA TYR A 85 -19.75 -6.31 -3.71
C TYR A 85 -18.89 -7.12 -2.73
N ALA A 86 -17.85 -6.52 -2.16
CA ALA A 86 -17.06 -7.17 -1.13
C ALA A 86 -17.88 -7.49 0.12
N SER A 87 -17.56 -8.61 0.76
CA SER A 87 -18.07 -8.88 2.10
C SER A 87 -17.54 -7.82 3.09
N ARG A 88 -18.29 -7.54 4.17
CA ARG A 88 -17.87 -6.54 5.17
C ARG A 88 -16.44 -6.78 5.69
N PRO A 89 -16.03 -8.01 6.07
CA PRO A 89 -14.66 -8.26 6.48
C PRO A 89 -13.64 -7.96 5.38
N SER A 90 -13.86 -8.45 4.15
CA SER A 90 -12.92 -8.22 3.03
C SER A 90 -12.76 -6.74 2.72
N PHE A 91 -13.86 -5.97 2.75
CA PHE A 91 -13.82 -4.52 2.56
C PHE A 91 -12.96 -3.84 3.62
N TRP A 92 -13.15 -4.16 4.90
CA TRP A 92 -12.39 -3.52 5.98
C TRP A 92 -10.90 -3.90 5.97
N VAL A 93 -10.57 -5.14 5.61
CA VAL A 93 -9.16 -5.54 5.42
C VAL A 93 -8.52 -4.77 4.27
N ALA A 94 -9.20 -4.67 3.12
CA ALA A 94 -8.69 -3.87 2.00
C ALA A 94 -8.59 -2.37 2.36
N ALA A 95 -9.56 -1.83 3.09
CA ALA A 95 -9.55 -0.43 3.51
C ALA A 95 -8.39 -0.12 4.46
N PHE A 96 -8.12 -1.01 5.42
CA PHE A 96 -6.95 -0.90 6.29
C PHE A 96 -5.64 -1.00 5.51
N GLY A 97 -5.56 -1.92 4.53
CA GLY A 97 -4.40 -2.05 3.66
C GLY A 97 -4.13 -0.77 2.85
N VAL A 98 -5.17 -0.18 2.25
CA VAL A 98 -5.08 1.11 1.54
C VAL A 98 -4.69 2.25 2.46
N TYR A 99 -5.19 2.26 3.69
CA TYR A 99 -4.79 3.25 4.69
C TYR A 99 -3.30 3.15 5.02
N ALA A 100 -2.77 1.93 5.24
CA ALA A 100 -1.35 1.71 5.46
C ALA A 100 -0.49 2.14 4.27
N MET A 101 -0.95 1.93 3.03
CA MET A 101 -0.27 2.43 1.84
C MET A 101 -0.19 3.97 1.81
N TRP A 102 -1.27 4.67 2.16
CA TRP A 102 -1.29 6.13 2.23
C TRP A 102 -0.40 6.68 3.34
N ASP A 103 -0.46 6.06 4.52
CA ASP A 103 0.31 6.46 5.70
C ASP A 103 1.82 6.41 5.41
N ASP A 104 2.31 5.27 4.94
CA ASP A 104 3.73 5.04 4.62
C ASP A 104 4.22 5.98 3.51
N TRP A 105 3.46 6.08 2.42
CA TRP A 105 3.80 6.98 1.33
C TRP A 105 3.89 8.43 1.80
N ALA A 106 2.94 8.88 2.63
CA ALA A 106 2.93 10.24 3.14
C ALA A 106 4.13 10.51 4.05
N SER A 107 4.47 9.58 4.95
CA SER A 107 5.66 9.73 5.80
C SER A 107 6.94 9.89 4.97
N HIS A 108 7.22 8.95 4.07
CA HIS A 108 8.50 8.96 3.34
C HIS A 108 8.55 9.96 2.18
N ALA A 109 7.45 10.18 1.45
CA ALA A 109 7.45 11.10 0.32
C ALA A 109 7.39 12.56 0.76
N LEU A 110 6.69 12.86 1.85
CA LEU A 110 6.41 14.23 2.28
C LEU A 110 7.12 14.62 3.58
N SER A 111 7.78 13.66 4.26
CA SER A 111 8.41 13.87 5.57
C SER A 111 7.41 14.39 6.62
N ILE A 112 6.17 13.90 6.57
CA ILE A 112 5.13 14.28 7.55
C ILE A 112 4.92 13.14 8.54
N TRP A 113 4.69 13.47 9.80
CA TRP A 113 4.37 12.46 10.80
C TRP A 113 3.05 11.77 10.46
N THR A 114 3.05 10.44 10.49
CA THR A 114 1.85 9.62 10.35
C THR A 114 1.78 8.57 11.45
N PRO A 115 0.57 8.19 11.89
CA PRO A 115 0.41 7.37 13.08
C PRO A 115 0.84 5.91 12.90
N LEU A 116 0.70 5.29 11.72
CA LEU A 116 1.20 3.91 11.55
C LEU A 116 2.72 3.90 11.50
N ASP A 117 3.32 4.85 10.80
CA ASP A 117 4.77 5.01 10.75
C ASP A 117 5.38 5.17 12.16
N TRP A 118 4.82 6.07 12.97
CA TRP A 118 5.22 6.21 14.38
C TRP A 118 5.08 4.92 15.18
N LEU A 119 3.97 4.20 15.03
CA LEU A 119 3.75 2.94 15.74
C LEU A 119 4.76 1.88 15.27
N PHE A 120 5.08 1.89 13.99
CA PHE A 120 6.04 1.02 13.38
C PHE A 120 7.44 1.26 13.94
N GLU A 121 7.91 2.50 13.92
CA GLU A 121 9.19 2.92 14.50
C GLU A 121 9.29 2.58 15.99
N ALA A 122 8.25 2.89 16.77
CA ALA A 122 8.27 2.78 18.21
C ALA A 122 8.28 1.33 18.72
N TYR A 123 7.61 0.40 18.02
CA TYR A 123 7.34 -0.94 18.55
C TYR A 123 7.79 -2.08 17.65
N VAL A 124 7.94 -1.84 16.35
CA VAL A 124 8.19 -2.91 15.38
C VAL A 124 9.61 -2.85 14.85
N HIS A 125 10.11 -1.67 14.53
CA HIS A 125 11.42 -1.48 13.92
C HIS A 125 12.54 -2.18 14.72
N GLY A 126 12.62 -1.96 16.04
CA GLY A 126 13.64 -2.59 16.90
C GLY A 126 13.56 -4.12 17.07
N ILE A 127 12.50 -4.76 16.55
CA ILE A 127 12.35 -6.23 16.55
C ILE A 127 12.95 -6.85 15.28
N ILE A 128 12.94 -6.11 14.18
CA ILE A 128 13.23 -6.62 12.83
C ILE A 128 14.41 -5.92 12.14
N SER A 129 15.08 -5.01 12.85
CA SER A 129 16.34 -4.36 12.49
C SER A 129 17.56 -5.13 12.96
#